data_AF-A0AAW8KGT9-F1
#
_entry.id   AF-A0AAW8KGT9-F1
#
_cell.length_a   1.000
_cell.length_b   1.000
_cell.length_c   1.000
_cell.angle_alpha   90.00
_cell.angle_beta   90.00
_cell.angle_gamma   90.00
#
_symmetry.space_group_name_H-M   'P 1'
#
loop_
_entity.id
_entity.type
_entity.pdbx_description
1 polymer ?
#
loop_
_entity_poly.entity_id
_entity_poly.type
_entity_poly.pdbx_seq_one_letter_code
_entity_poly.pdbx_strand_id
1 'polypeptide(L)' 'MSLVAPGSNLREGLDNILDGQKGALIVVGIDEEVEKVLDGGFKLDCEYTPERLFELSKMDGAIILDDT' A
#
# COMPACT_ATOMS: atom_id res chain seq x y z
N MET A 1 8.82 -12.94 1.37
CA MET A 1 8.00 -13.28 0.19
C MET A 1 6.57 -13.73 0.54
N SER A 2 6.26 -14.05 1.80
CA SER A 2 4.91 -14.39 2.24
C SER A 2 3.89 -13.25 2.13
N LEU A 3 4.32 -11.99 2.28
CA LEU A 3 3.41 -10.83 2.25
C LEU A 3 2.63 -10.73 0.93
N VAL A 4 3.24 -11.06 -0.20
CA VAL A 4 2.62 -11.00 -1.54
C VAL A 4 2.26 -12.39 -2.09
N ALA A 5 2.33 -13.42 -1.24
CA ALA A 5 1.96 -14.77 -1.64
C ALA A 5 0.44 -14.87 -1.86
N PRO A 6 -0.02 -15.75 -2.77
CA PRO A 6 -1.45 -16.03 -2.93
C PRO A 6 -2.13 -16.35 -1.59
N GLY A 7 -3.29 -15.74 -1.37
CA GLY A 7 -4.07 -15.89 -0.14
C GLY A 7 -3.71 -14.92 1.00
N SER A 8 -2.73 -14.03 0.83
CA SER A 8 -2.50 -12.92 1.76
C SER A 8 -3.42 -11.73 1.48
N ASN A 9 -3.76 -10.97 2.51
CA ASN A 9 -4.60 -9.77 2.36
C ASN A 9 -3.93 -8.71 1.47
N LEU A 10 -2.59 -8.60 1.48
CA LEU A 10 -1.88 -7.71 0.56
C LEU A 10 -1.99 -8.19 -0.88
N ARG A 11 -1.90 -9.51 -1.12
CA ARG A 11 -2.05 -10.05 -2.48
C ARG A 11 -3.45 -9.79 -3.04
N GLU A 12 -4.48 -9.97 -2.23
CA GLU A 12 -5.87 -9.65 -2.60
C GLU A 12 -6.04 -8.16 -2.96
N GLY A 13 -5.47 -7.26 -2.15
CA GLY A 13 -5.49 -5.83 -2.45
C GLY A 13 -4.76 -5.49 -3.76
N LEU A 14 -3.62 -6.14 -4.04
CA LEU A 14 -2.90 -6.00 -5.31
C LEU A 14 -3.72 -6.51 -6.50
N ASP A 15 -4.41 -7.64 -6.35
CA ASP A 15 -5.28 -8.20 -7.40
C ASP A 15 -6.43 -7.22 -7.70
N ASN A 16 -7.06 -6.62 -6.68
CA ASN A 16 -8.08 -5.58 -6.86
C ASN A 16 -7.56 -4.36 -7.66
N ILE A 17 -6.32 -3.91 -7.39
CA ILE A 17 -5.68 -2.80 -8.12
C ILE A 17 -5.49 -3.16 -9.60
N LEU A 18 -4.98 -4.36 -9.87
CA LEU A 18 -4.73 -4.85 -11.23
C LEU A 18 -6.03 -5.04 -12.02
N ASP A 19 -7.05 -5.64 -11.39
CA ASP A 19 -8.37 -5.85 -11.99
C ASP A 19 -9.06 -4.50 -12.29
N GLY A 20 -8.84 -3.50 -11.44
CA GLY A 20 -9.27 -2.12 -11.66
C GLY A 20 -8.46 -1.36 -12.73
N GLN A 21 -7.49 -2.00 -13.39
CA GLN A 21 -6.58 -1.40 -14.37
C GLN A 21 -5.85 -0.16 -13.82
N LYS A 22 -5.47 -0.22 -12.54
CA LYS A 22 -4.71 0.84 -11.87
C LYS A 22 -3.27 0.38 -11.62
N GLY A 23 -2.39 1.35 -11.43
CA GLY A 23 -1.05 1.13 -10.89
C GLY A 23 -0.99 1.65 -9.45
N ALA A 24 -0.01 1.17 -8.69
CA ALA A 24 0.29 1.69 -7.37
C ALA A 24 1.80 1.59 -7.10
N LEU A 25 2.34 2.57 -6.38
CA LEU A 25 3.66 2.46 -5.77
C LEU A 25 3.46 2.19 -4.28
N ILE A 26 3.85 1.00 -3.83
CA ILE A 26 3.66 0.56 -2.45
C ILE A 26 5.01 0.36 -1.79
N VAL A 27 5.20 1.00 -0.65
CA VAL A 27 6.34 0.84 0.26
C VAL A 27 5.85 0.05 1.46
N VAL A 28 6.63 -0.94 1.91
CA VAL A 28 6.30 -1.76 3.08
C VAL A 28 7.38 -1.52 4.14
N GLY A 29 6.93 -1.08 5.32
CA GLY A 29 7.78 -0.55 6.38
C GLY A 29 8.13 0.92 6.17
N ILE A 30 8.38 1.61 7.28
CA ILE A 30 8.90 2.97 7.31
C ILE A 30 10.16 2.99 8.17
N ASP A 31 11.25 3.52 7.62
CA ASP A 31 12.52 3.73 8.31
C ASP A 31 13.03 5.16 8.10
N GLU A 32 14.15 5.50 8.74
CA GLU A 32 14.73 6.85 8.66
C GLU A 32 15.10 7.26 7.22
N GLU A 33 15.39 6.31 6.33
CA GLU A 33 15.74 6.61 4.93
C GLU A 33 14.48 6.89 4.11
N VAL A 34 13.41 6.13 4.32
CA VAL A 34 12.09 6.40 3.74
C VAL A 34 11.57 7.76 4.22
N GLU A 35 11.64 8.05 5.53
CA GLU A 35 11.19 9.33 6.10
C GLU A 35 11.87 10.55 5.45
N LYS A 36 13.16 10.46 5.11
CA LYS A 36 13.91 11.55 4.46
C LYS A 36 13.44 11.86 3.05
N VAL A 37 12.80 10.91 2.37
CA VAL A 37 12.32 11.07 0.99
C VAL A 37 10.80 11.28 0.90
N LEU A 38 10.10 11.32 2.04
CA LEU A 38 8.68 11.66 2.08
C LEU A 38 8.48 13.16 1.84
N ASP A 39 7.60 13.47 0.90
CA ASP A 39 7.14 14.84 0.66
C ASP A 39 5.61 14.84 0.55
N GLY A 40 4.96 15.50 1.51
CA GLY A 40 3.50 15.58 1.60
C GLY A 40 2.80 14.26 2.00
N GLY A 41 1.57 14.09 1.51
CA GLY A 41 0.72 12.93 1.82
C GLY A 41 -0.10 13.06 3.11
N PHE A 42 -0.72 11.96 3.53
CA PHE A 42 -1.56 11.89 4.71
C PHE A 42 -1.20 10.66 5.54
N LYS A 43 -0.97 10.86 6.85
CA LYS A 43 -0.86 9.74 7.78
C LYS A 43 -2.26 9.20 8.08
N LEU A 44 -2.48 7.93 7.76
CA LEU A 44 -3.73 7.23 8.02
C LEU A 44 -3.50 6.22 9.15
N ASP A 45 -4.07 6.50 10.32
CA ASP A 45 -4.01 5.61 11.48
C ASP A 45 -5.23 4.68 11.47
N CYS A 46 -5.20 3.69 10.57
CA CYS A 46 -6.30 2.74 10.40
C CYS A 46 -5.80 1.35 10.03
N GLU A 47 -6.58 0.33 10.37
CA GLU A 47 -6.25 -1.06 10.03
C GLU A 47 -6.22 -1.28 8.52
N TYR A 48 -5.34 -2.18 8.07
CA TYR A 48 -5.29 -2.57 6.68
C TYR A 48 -6.55 -3.37 6.26
N THR A 49 -7.13 -3.02 5.12
CA THR A 49 -8.01 -3.92 4.36
C THR A 49 -7.70 -3.85 2.86
N PRO A 50 -7.92 -4.93 2.08
CA PRO A 50 -7.73 -4.93 0.63
C PRO A 50 -8.51 -3.80 -0.08
N GLU A 51 -9.72 -3.49 0.39
CA GLU A 51 -10.56 -2.43 -0.18
C GLU A 51 -10.00 -1.04 0.10
N ARG A 52 -9.46 -0.80 1.31
CA ARG A 52 -8.80 0.46 1.64
C ARG A 52 -7.57 0.68 0.75
N LEU A 53 -6.76 -0.35 0.54
CA LEU A 53 -5.62 -0.26 -0.37
C LEU A 53 -6.07 0.08 -1.80
N PHE A 54 -7.13 -0.57 -2.30
CA PHE A 54 -7.69 -0.29 -3.61
C PHE A 54 -8.26 1.13 -3.75
N GLU A 55 -8.95 1.64 -2.73
CA GLU A 55 -9.45 3.02 -2.75
C GLU A 55 -8.31 4.04 -2.74
N LEU A 56 -7.29 3.82 -1.90
CA LEU A 56 -6.13 4.70 -1.81
C LEU A 56 -5.28 4.67 -3.08
N SER A 57 -5.19 3.53 -3.78
CA SER A 57 -4.43 3.41 -5.04
C SER A 57 -5.02 4.23 -6.19
N LYS A 58 -6.22 4.78 -6.03
CA LYS A 58 -6.82 5.70 -7.01
C LYS A 58 -6.21 7.11 -6.92
N MET A 59 -5.55 7.42 -5.80
CA MET A 59 -4.85 8.69 -5.61
C MET A 59 -3.45 8.63 -6.23
N ASP A 60 -2.92 9.81 -6.56
CA ASP A 60 -1.55 9.94 -7.03
C ASP A 60 -0.55 9.75 -5.87
N GLY A 61 0.65 9.26 -6.20
CA GLY A 61 1.76 9.12 -5.26
C GLY A 61 2.03 7.67 -4.85
N ALA A 62 2.44 7.50 -3.59
CA ALA A 62 2.81 6.22 -3.01
C ALA A 62 2.03 5.93 -1.73
N ILE A 63 1.83 4.64 -1.44
CA ILE A 63 1.20 4.15 -0.23
C ILE A 63 2.27 3.46 0.62
N ILE A 64 2.38 3.87 1.88
CA ILE A 64 3.27 3.24 2.86
C ILE A 64 2.39 2.36 3.75
N LEU A 65 2.76 1.10 3.87
CA LEU A 65 2.14 0.13 4.77
C LEU A 65 3.12 -0.17 5.90
N ASP A 66 2.61 -0.34 7.11
CA ASP A 66 3.43 -0.87 8.20
C ASP A 66 3.85 -2.32 7.91
N ASP A 67 5.00 -2.74 8.45
CA ASP A 67 5.56 -4.09 8.28
C ASP A 67 5.11 -5.08 9.37
N THR A 68 4.25 -4.64 10.29
CA THR A 68 3.67 -5.40 11.41
C THR A 68 2.17 -5.23 11.54
#